data_AF-E3CU93-F1
#
_entry.id   AF-E3CU93-F1
#
_cell.length_a   1.000
_cell.length_b   1.000
_cell.length_c   1.000
_cell.angle_alpha   90.00
_cell.angle_beta   90.00
_cell.angle_gamma   90.00
#
_symmetry.space_group_name_H-M   'P 1'
#
loop_
_entity.id
_entity.type
_entity.pdbx_description
1 polymer ?
#
loop_
_entity_poly.entity_id
_entity_poly.type
_entity_poly.pdbx_seq_one_letter_code
_entity_poly.pdbx_strand_id
1 'polypeptide(L)'
;MLGTCIFKDIYLETPEFLKYSLHTCAIISAPISFLGFYIILFKTPDLMKSAKSYILNVHLSIVLFDFCIGFLATPFLLFPAMAGFPLGLFQYFGVPIIFQTIIAFFFLGFASFAIMSLFESRFFIICEFPGKKYWKFWRHIWFYGHYIFHSLAMFSLYFTVPEQETAVRNLKESLPCLPDRIKSGPIFVLNDEIGFHVFIMISTIFIVTIEVCLLFYFLVTDISKKLKNSNLSQKTVQAQKLFLTALFLQIAVPLTTIVVPLIYIFSSIIVNYYNQTFTNFAMIMGSTHGFMSSIVMIMVHRPYREAFMAMIGKTKKIVLPVVSMKTTSVYEIPCLPESFKSAPIFVLADEIGFQVVLMITATAIFIKEFSLLHTS
;
A
#
# COMPACT_ATOMS: atom_id res chain seq x y z
N MET A 1 10.67 -28.53 18.32
CA MET A 1 11.17 -28.43 16.94
C MET A 1 12.31 -27.42 16.96
N LEU A 2 13.56 -27.83 16.74
CA LEU A 2 14.67 -26.85 16.65
C LEU A 2 14.45 -26.02 15.38
N GLY A 3 14.07 -24.75 15.56
CA GLY A 3 13.99 -23.78 14.46
C GLY A 3 15.36 -23.52 13.86
N THR A 4 15.40 -23.05 12.61
CA THR A 4 16.67 -22.68 11.97
C THR A 4 16.99 -21.24 12.33
N CYS A 5 18.15 -20.99 12.94
CA CYS A 5 18.62 -19.65 13.34
C CYS A 5 19.82 -19.23 12.50
N ILE A 6 19.65 -18.25 11.62
CA ILE A 6 20.71 -17.74 10.73
C ILE A 6 21.02 -16.28 11.07
N PHE A 7 22.26 -16.04 11.48
CA PHE A 7 22.84 -14.71 11.63
C PHE A 7 24.30 -14.79 11.12
N LYS A 8 24.59 -14.07 10.04
CA LYS A 8 25.89 -14.12 9.34
C LYS A 8 26.86 -13.03 9.79
N ASP A 9 26.43 -12.17 10.70
CA ASP A 9 27.21 -11.04 11.22
C ASP A 9 27.62 -10.04 10.14
N ILE A 10 26.73 -9.83 9.15
CA ILE A 10 26.93 -8.87 8.05
C ILE A 10 26.15 -7.57 8.29
N TYR A 11 26.57 -6.48 7.63
CA TYR A 11 25.93 -5.17 7.77
C TYR A 11 24.41 -5.20 7.55
N LEU A 12 23.92 -6.00 6.60
CA LEU A 12 22.49 -6.11 6.28
C LEU A 12 21.62 -6.63 7.44
N GLU A 13 22.22 -7.26 8.45
CA GLU A 13 21.53 -7.79 9.62
C GLU A 13 21.53 -6.80 10.79
N THR A 14 22.22 -5.66 10.65
CA THR A 14 22.40 -4.70 11.74
C THR A 14 21.19 -3.78 11.91
N PRO A 15 20.90 -3.34 13.16
CA PRO A 15 19.93 -2.28 13.41
C PRO A 15 20.24 -0.98 12.67
N GLU A 16 21.52 -0.63 12.53
CA GLU A 16 21.98 0.56 11.82
C GLU A 16 21.56 0.54 10.35
N PHE A 17 21.82 -0.58 9.65
CA PHE A 17 21.39 -0.75 8.26
C PHE A 17 19.88 -0.57 8.09
N LEU A 18 19.09 -1.23 8.93
CA LEU A 18 17.63 -1.13 8.86
C LEU A 18 17.18 0.31 9.11
N LYS A 19 17.70 0.96 10.16
CA LYS A 19 17.37 2.34 10.52
C LYS A 19 17.66 3.30 9.37
N TYR A 20 18.88 3.25 8.82
CA TYR A 20 19.27 4.13 7.72
C TYR A 20 18.41 3.91 6.48
N SER A 21 18.12 2.66 6.14
CA SER A 21 17.27 2.32 4.99
C SER A 21 15.85 2.86 5.17
N LEU A 22 15.22 2.59 6.31
CA LEU A 22 13.85 3.03 6.62
C LEU A 22 13.72 4.55 6.68
N HIS A 23 14.67 5.24 7.33
CA HIS A 23 14.68 6.71 7.36
C HIS A 23 14.90 7.31 5.97
N THR A 24 15.78 6.72 5.16
CA THR A 24 15.99 7.18 3.77
C THR A 24 14.72 7.01 2.95
N CYS A 25 14.04 5.86 3.05
CA CYS A 25 12.74 5.65 2.42
C CYS A 25 11.74 6.72 2.89
N ALA A 26 11.62 6.98 4.19
CA ALA A 26 10.70 7.99 4.71
C ALA A 26 11.02 9.41 4.20
N ILE A 27 12.29 9.81 4.16
CA ILE A 27 12.73 11.12 3.67
C ILE A 27 12.38 11.30 2.19
N ILE A 28 12.57 10.26 1.36
CA ILE A 28 12.24 10.28 -0.07
C ILE A 28 10.72 10.26 -0.28
N SER A 29 9.98 9.46 0.50
CA SER A 29 8.52 9.34 0.41
C SER A 29 7.81 10.62 0.80
N ALA A 30 8.26 11.29 1.86
CA ALA A 30 7.63 12.47 2.45
C ALA A 30 7.21 13.55 1.43
N PRO A 31 8.09 14.10 0.57
CA PRO A 31 7.72 15.15 -0.38
C PRO A 31 6.66 14.67 -1.38
N ILE A 32 6.74 13.42 -1.83
CA ILE A 32 5.78 12.84 -2.79
C ILE A 32 4.43 12.62 -2.10
N SER A 33 4.43 12.19 -0.84
CA SER A 33 3.21 12.06 -0.04
C SER A 33 2.52 13.41 0.16
N PHE A 34 3.26 14.47 0.49
CA PHE A 34 2.69 15.83 0.62
C PHE A 34 2.17 16.37 -0.71
N LEU A 35 2.90 16.15 -1.80
CA LEU A 35 2.44 16.46 -3.15
C LEU A 35 1.14 15.70 -3.48
N GLY A 36 1.04 14.43 -3.10
CA GLY A 36 -0.15 13.62 -3.26
C GLY A 36 -1.36 14.24 -2.55
N PHE A 37 -1.20 14.68 -1.30
CA PHE A 37 -2.25 15.41 -0.59
C PHE A 37 -2.68 16.67 -1.33
N TYR A 38 -1.72 17.49 -1.77
CA TYR A 38 -2.03 18.70 -2.54
C TYR A 38 -2.84 18.39 -3.80
N ILE A 39 -2.42 17.38 -4.58
CA ILE A 39 -3.11 16.97 -5.80
C ILE A 39 -4.52 16.46 -5.49
N ILE A 40 -4.69 15.59 -4.50
CA ILE A 40 -6.02 15.06 -4.12
C ILE A 40 -6.93 16.21 -3.65
N LEU A 41 -6.45 17.09 -2.78
CA LEU A 41 -7.28 18.14 -2.20
C LEU A 41 -7.67 19.21 -3.22
N PHE A 42 -6.74 19.63 -4.08
CA PHE A 42 -6.92 20.82 -4.92
C PHE A 42 -7.07 20.53 -6.42
N LYS A 43 -6.76 19.31 -6.89
CA LYS A 43 -6.75 18.95 -8.32
C LYS A 43 -7.71 17.80 -8.67
N THR A 44 -8.45 17.27 -7.71
CA THR A 44 -9.55 16.32 -8.00
C THR A 44 -10.69 17.02 -8.73
N PRO A 45 -11.05 16.60 -9.95
CA PRO A 45 -12.14 17.20 -10.71
C PRO A 45 -13.52 16.78 -10.15
N ASP A 46 -14.56 17.54 -10.49
CA ASP A 46 -15.94 17.27 -10.04
C ASP A 46 -16.43 15.87 -10.43
N LEU A 47 -16.01 15.36 -11.59
CA LEU A 47 -16.34 14.00 -12.05
C LEU A 47 -15.84 12.90 -11.09
N MET A 48 -14.80 13.17 -10.30
CA MET A 48 -14.22 12.24 -9.32
C MET A 48 -14.59 12.60 -7.87
N LYS A 49 -15.44 13.60 -7.66
CA LYS A 49 -15.77 14.14 -6.33
C LYS A 49 -16.34 13.08 -5.38
N SER A 50 -17.15 12.16 -5.90
CA SER A 50 -17.71 11.04 -5.12
C SER A 50 -16.65 10.12 -4.52
N ALA A 51 -15.47 10.04 -5.14
CA ALA A 51 -14.37 9.20 -4.69
C ALA A 51 -13.24 9.96 -3.99
N LYS A 52 -13.28 11.29 -4.00
CA LYS A 52 -12.25 12.14 -3.39
C LYS A 52 -11.99 11.78 -1.94
N SER A 53 -13.07 11.58 -1.16
CA SER A 53 -12.97 11.22 0.27
C SER A 53 -12.28 9.87 0.47
N TYR A 54 -12.65 8.86 -0.32
CA TYR A 54 -12.02 7.53 -0.25
C TYR A 54 -10.55 7.56 -0.66
N ILE A 55 -10.21 8.28 -1.74
CA ILE A 55 -8.81 8.44 -2.18
C ILE A 55 -7.99 9.16 -1.11
N LEU A 56 -8.55 10.21 -0.48
CA LEU A 56 -7.91 10.93 0.60
C LEU A 56 -7.70 10.04 1.83
N ASN A 57 -8.70 9.23 2.21
CA ASN A 57 -8.60 8.29 3.32
C ASN A 57 -7.52 7.24 3.07
N VAL A 58 -7.48 6.66 1.87
CA VAL A 58 -6.41 5.72 1.46
C VAL A 58 -5.04 6.38 1.58
N HIS A 59 -4.88 7.57 0.98
CA HIS A 59 -3.60 8.27 1.00
C HIS A 59 -3.16 8.64 2.42
N LEU A 60 -4.08 9.13 3.26
CA LEU A 60 -3.81 9.46 4.65
C LEU A 60 -3.38 8.23 5.46
N SER A 61 -4.14 7.14 5.39
CA SER A 61 -3.84 5.92 6.16
C SER A 61 -2.51 5.30 5.74
N ILE A 62 -2.20 5.29 4.44
CA ILE A 62 -0.91 4.82 3.92
C ILE A 62 0.23 5.69 4.44
N VAL A 63 0.10 7.02 4.35
CA VAL A 63 1.14 7.94 4.84
C VAL A 63 1.36 7.80 6.34
N LEU A 64 0.29 7.66 7.14
CA LEU A 64 0.42 7.44 8.58
C LEU A 64 1.15 6.13 8.90
N PHE A 65 0.82 5.05 8.20
CA PHE A 65 1.50 3.77 8.35
C PHE A 65 3.00 3.89 8.00
N ASP A 66 3.32 4.42 6.83
CA ASP A 66 4.70 4.56 6.35
C ASP A 66 5.55 5.44 7.25
N PHE A 67 5.04 6.59 7.70
CA PHE A 67 5.76 7.43 8.65
C PHE A 67 5.95 6.74 10.00
N CYS A 68 4.97 5.95 10.44
CA CYS A 68 5.09 5.18 11.67
C CYS A 68 6.23 4.17 11.57
N ILE A 69 6.27 3.33 10.53
CA ILE A 69 7.29 2.29 10.39
C ILE A 69 8.64 2.82 9.87
N GLY A 70 8.64 3.91 9.11
CA GLY A 70 9.83 4.47 8.47
C GLY A 70 10.60 5.45 9.36
N PHE A 71 9.91 6.16 10.25
CA PHE A 71 10.51 7.28 10.99
C PHE A 71 10.16 7.31 12.49
N LEU A 72 8.90 7.12 12.86
CA LEU A 72 8.46 7.31 14.25
C LEU A 72 8.81 6.12 15.16
N ALA A 73 8.31 4.93 14.84
CA ALA A 73 8.59 3.71 15.60
C ALA A 73 9.84 2.99 15.09
N THR A 74 9.98 2.86 13.76
CA THR A 74 11.11 2.18 13.09
C THR A 74 11.47 0.86 13.75
N PRO A 75 10.59 -0.15 13.72
CA PRO A 75 10.76 -1.36 14.50
C PRO A 75 11.83 -2.29 13.90
N PHE A 76 12.77 -2.73 14.74
CA PHE A 76 13.69 -3.82 14.45
C PHE A 76 13.10 -5.12 15.00
N LEU A 77 12.62 -5.99 14.10
CA LEU A 77 11.86 -7.20 14.44
C LEU A 77 12.75 -8.44 14.43
N LEU A 78 12.50 -9.36 15.35
CA LEU A 78 13.28 -10.58 15.59
C LEU A 78 12.49 -11.86 15.26
N PHE A 79 11.76 -11.87 14.14
CA PHE A 79 10.97 -13.03 13.72
C PHE A 79 11.85 -14.27 13.55
N PRO A 80 11.42 -15.44 14.07
CA PRO A 80 10.03 -15.83 14.34
C PRO A 80 9.51 -15.41 15.73
N ALA A 81 10.37 -14.98 16.64
CA ALA A 81 9.91 -14.45 17.91
C ALA A 81 9.11 -13.16 17.66
N MET A 82 7.93 -13.05 18.26
CA MET A 82 7.14 -11.81 18.22
C MET A 82 7.78 -10.78 19.15
N ALA A 83 8.98 -10.34 18.79
CA ALA A 83 9.81 -9.50 19.62
C ALA A 83 10.62 -8.54 18.76
N GLY A 84 11.12 -7.50 19.41
CA GLY A 84 11.90 -6.48 18.73
C GLY A 84 12.10 -5.26 19.61
N PHE A 85 12.61 -4.20 19.01
CA PHE A 85 12.77 -2.92 19.67
C PHE A 85 12.71 -1.77 18.66
N PRO A 86 12.24 -0.59 19.06
CA PRO A 86 12.15 0.56 18.17
C PRO A 86 13.52 1.21 17.96
N LEU A 87 13.73 1.78 16.77
CA LEU A 87 14.93 2.55 16.39
C LEU A 87 14.60 4.01 16.05
N GLY A 88 13.30 4.36 16.09
CA GLY A 88 12.75 5.59 15.56
C GLY A 88 12.63 6.72 16.59
N LEU A 89 12.03 7.82 16.14
CA LEU A 89 11.90 9.06 16.93
C LEU A 89 11.19 8.86 18.28
N PHE A 90 10.19 7.98 18.37
CA PHE A 90 9.44 7.73 19.59
C PHE A 90 10.29 7.18 20.75
N GLN A 91 11.40 6.51 20.44
CA GLN A 91 12.35 6.06 21.46
C GLN A 91 12.97 7.23 22.23
N TYR A 92 13.29 8.34 21.56
CA TYR A 92 13.88 9.53 22.17
C TYR A 92 12.90 10.28 23.08
N PHE A 93 11.60 10.14 22.84
CA PHE A 93 10.54 10.70 23.67
C PHE A 93 10.10 9.77 24.81
N GLY A 94 10.71 8.60 24.95
CA GLY A 94 10.36 7.63 26.00
C GLY A 94 8.98 7.01 25.83
N VAL A 95 8.43 6.98 24.61
CA VAL A 95 7.14 6.33 24.34
C VAL A 95 7.28 4.82 24.57
N PRO A 96 6.45 4.19 25.42
CA PRO A 96 6.55 2.76 25.70
C PRO A 96 6.42 1.90 24.44
N ILE A 97 7.25 0.84 24.34
CA ILE A 97 7.37 -0.01 23.14
C ILE A 97 6.01 -0.59 22.73
N ILE A 98 5.22 -1.07 23.70
CA ILE A 98 3.88 -1.62 23.45
C ILE A 98 2.95 -0.64 22.71
N PHE A 99 2.98 0.66 23.05
CA PHE A 99 2.15 1.65 22.36
C PHE A 99 2.63 1.89 20.93
N GLN A 100 3.95 1.93 20.71
CA GLN A 100 4.51 2.05 19.36
C GLN A 100 4.11 0.85 18.49
N THR A 101 4.17 -0.36 19.03
CA THR A 101 3.78 -1.60 18.35
C THR A 101 2.28 -1.62 18.02
N ILE A 102 1.43 -1.28 19.00
CA ILE A 102 -0.02 -1.21 18.80
C ILE A 102 -0.35 -0.20 17.70
N ILE A 103 0.19 1.04 17.77
CA ILE A 103 -0.04 2.09 16.77
C ILE A 103 0.38 1.63 15.37
N ALA A 104 1.51 0.93 15.23
CA ALA A 104 1.97 0.42 13.94
C ALA A 104 0.96 -0.58 13.32
N PHE A 105 0.45 -1.54 14.11
CA PHE A 105 -0.56 -2.49 13.65
C PHE A 105 -1.92 -1.83 13.37
N PHE A 106 -2.28 -0.81 14.16
CA PHE A 106 -3.46 0.01 13.90
C PHE A 106 -3.40 0.65 12.51
N PHE A 107 -2.31 1.36 12.21
CA PHE A 107 -2.16 2.01 10.92
C PHE A 107 -2.07 1.03 9.75
N LEU A 108 -1.43 -0.13 9.92
CA LEU A 108 -1.42 -1.18 8.89
C LEU A 108 -2.84 -1.66 8.53
N GLY A 109 -3.67 -1.95 9.54
CA GLY A 109 -5.05 -2.36 9.31
C GLY A 109 -5.88 -1.23 8.70
N PHE A 110 -5.73 0.00 9.18
CA PHE A 110 -6.47 1.15 8.66
C PHE A 110 -6.13 1.44 7.20
N ALA A 111 -4.85 1.31 6.80
CA ALA A 111 -4.46 1.40 5.39
C ALA A 111 -5.13 0.31 4.55
N SER A 112 -5.15 -0.93 5.05
CA SER A 112 -5.78 -2.08 4.38
C SER A 112 -7.30 -1.87 4.20
N PHE A 113 -8.02 -1.46 5.25
CA PHE A 113 -9.47 -1.21 5.16
C PHE A 113 -9.80 0.05 4.36
N ALA A 114 -8.92 1.06 4.34
CA ALA A 114 -9.10 2.22 3.48
C ALA A 114 -9.06 1.80 2.00
N ILE A 115 -8.10 0.96 1.60
CA ILE A 115 -8.01 0.40 0.23
C ILE A 115 -9.27 -0.39 -0.08
N MET A 116 -9.67 -1.31 0.81
CA MET A 116 -10.89 -2.10 0.68
C MET A 116 -12.14 -1.23 0.47
N SER A 117 -12.28 -0.15 1.23
CA SER A 117 -13.40 0.78 1.10
C SER A 117 -13.41 1.57 -0.21
N LEU A 118 -12.24 1.86 -0.78
CA LEU A 118 -12.13 2.47 -2.10
C LEU A 118 -12.68 1.51 -3.16
N PHE A 119 -12.26 0.24 -3.13
CA PHE A 119 -12.75 -0.79 -4.06
C PHE A 119 -14.24 -1.05 -3.91
N GLU A 120 -14.73 -1.17 -2.67
CA GLU A 120 -16.16 -1.35 -2.40
C GLU A 120 -16.97 -0.14 -2.90
N SER A 121 -16.46 1.08 -2.70
CA SER A 121 -17.11 2.28 -3.25
C SER A 121 -17.16 2.28 -4.78
N ARG A 122 -16.11 1.79 -5.47
CA ARG A 122 -16.13 1.68 -6.94
C ARG A 122 -17.12 0.62 -7.40
N PHE A 123 -17.10 -0.54 -6.76
CA PHE A 123 -18.04 -1.62 -7.00
C PHE A 123 -19.48 -1.14 -6.84
N PHE A 124 -19.81 -0.48 -5.73
CA PHE A 124 -21.16 0.01 -5.46
C PHE A 124 -21.66 1.03 -6.50
N ILE A 125 -20.78 1.94 -6.95
CA ILE A 125 -21.17 2.97 -7.93
C ILE A 125 -21.35 2.36 -9.32
N ILE A 126 -20.45 1.47 -9.73
CA ILE A 126 -20.35 1.01 -11.12
C ILE A 126 -21.27 -0.20 -11.37
N CYS A 127 -21.25 -1.19 -10.49
CA CYS A 127 -21.92 -2.46 -10.72
C CYS A 127 -23.42 -2.37 -10.39
N GLU A 128 -24.24 -3.06 -11.18
CA GLU A 128 -25.65 -3.29 -10.89
C GLU A 128 -25.84 -4.73 -10.43
N PHE A 129 -26.41 -4.93 -9.25
CA PHE A 129 -26.58 -6.27 -8.66
C PHE A 129 -27.85 -6.36 -7.80
N PRO A 130 -28.45 -7.57 -7.70
CA PRO A 130 -29.60 -7.80 -6.83
C PRO A 130 -29.27 -7.43 -5.38
N GLY A 131 -30.11 -6.59 -4.76
CA GLY A 131 -29.92 -6.18 -3.37
C GLY A 131 -29.05 -4.94 -3.15
N LYS A 132 -28.62 -4.22 -4.20
CA LYS A 132 -27.89 -2.93 -4.10
C LYS A 132 -28.58 -1.91 -3.18
N LYS A 133 -29.92 -1.87 -3.17
CA LYS A 133 -30.72 -1.03 -2.26
C LYS A 133 -30.47 -1.35 -0.78
N TYR A 134 -30.36 -2.63 -0.42
CA TYR A 134 -30.05 -3.07 0.95
C TYR A 134 -28.57 -2.86 1.26
N TRP A 135 -27.68 -3.18 0.32
CA TRP A 135 -26.23 -2.99 0.49
C TRP A 135 -25.85 -1.53 0.76
N LYS A 136 -26.60 -0.56 0.21
CA LYS A 136 -26.42 0.88 0.52
C LYS A 136 -26.39 1.17 2.03
N PHE A 137 -27.22 0.46 2.82
CA PHE A 137 -27.22 0.58 4.28
C PHE A 137 -26.12 -0.27 4.90
N TRP A 138 -26.08 -1.57 4.57
CA TRP A 138 -25.17 -2.54 5.19
C TRP A 138 -23.68 -2.25 4.97
N ARG A 139 -23.30 -1.61 3.86
CA ARG A 139 -21.89 -1.27 3.59
C ARG A 139 -21.28 -0.38 4.67
N HIS A 140 -22.05 0.50 5.30
CA HIS A 140 -21.53 1.36 6.36
C HIS A 140 -21.29 0.55 7.64
N ILE A 141 -22.21 -0.36 7.99
CA ILE A 141 -22.05 -1.27 9.14
C ILE A 141 -20.86 -2.20 8.91
N TRP A 142 -20.74 -2.80 7.72
CA TRP A 142 -19.60 -3.62 7.32
C TRP A 142 -18.29 -2.82 7.43
N PHE A 143 -18.25 -1.59 6.93
CA PHE A 143 -17.07 -0.74 6.99
C PHE A 143 -16.67 -0.38 8.43
N TYR A 144 -17.59 0.13 9.25
CA TYR A 144 -17.29 0.48 10.65
C TYR A 144 -16.97 -0.76 11.49
N GLY A 145 -17.62 -1.89 11.21
CA GLY A 145 -17.36 -3.16 11.87
C GLY A 145 -15.91 -3.61 11.72
N HIS A 146 -15.33 -3.50 10.51
CA HIS A 146 -13.93 -3.83 10.27
C HIS A 146 -12.97 -2.97 11.11
N TYR A 147 -13.18 -1.64 11.12
CA TYR A 147 -12.34 -0.72 11.88
C TYR A 147 -12.45 -0.99 13.39
N ILE A 148 -13.67 -1.16 13.91
CA ILE A 148 -13.90 -1.39 15.35
C ILE A 148 -13.30 -2.73 15.77
N PHE A 149 -13.58 -3.82 15.03
CA PHE A 149 -13.06 -5.15 15.34
C PHE A 149 -11.53 -5.16 15.37
N HIS A 150 -10.88 -4.63 14.31
CA HIS A 150 -9.42 -4.55 14.26
C HIS A 150 -8.86 -3.70 15.39
N SER A 151 -9.51 -2.58 15.71
CA SER A 151 -9.08 -1.69 16.79
C SER A 151 -9.08 -2.39 18.13
N LEU A 152 -10.16 -3.11 18.44
CA LEU A 152 -10.28 -3.89 19.67
C LEU A 152 -9.27 -5.04 19.70
N ALA A 153 -9.08 -5.73 18.58
CA ALA A 153 -8.10 -6.81 18.47
C ALA A 153 -6.67 -6.31 18.71
N MET A 154 -6.26 -5.20 18.10
CA MET A 154 -4.93 -4.63 18.30
C MET A 154 -4.75 -4.03 19.70
N PHE A 155 -5.79 -3.42 20.26
CA PHE A 155 -5.76 -2.95 21.64
C PHE A 155 -5.62 -4.11 22.64
N SER A 156 -6.22 -5.27 22.34
CA SER A 156 -6.14 -6.45 23.22
C SER A 156 -4.72 -6.97 23.42
N LEU A 157 -3.78 -6.69 22.49
CA LEU A 157 -2.36 -7.04 22.63
C LEU A 157 -1.74 -6.46 23.91
N TYR A 158 -2.22 -5.31 24.38
CA TYR A 158 -1.75 -4.70 25.62
C TYR A 158 -1.93 -5.63 26.83
N PHE A 159 -3.01 -6.40 26.86
CA PHE A 159 -3.35 -7.28 27.98
C PHE A 159 -2.72 -8.67 27.88
N THR A 160 -2.07 -8.97 26.76
CA THR A 160 -1.45 -10.29 26.51
C THR A 160 0.06 -10.22 26.42
N VAL A 161 0.66 -9.09 26.83
CA VAL A 161 2.11 -8.95 26.94
C VAL A 161 2.61 -9.88 28.07
N PRO A 162 3.55 -10.79 27.81
CA PRO A 162 4.08 -11.69 28.83
C PRO A 162 5.02 -10.96 29.80
N GLU A 163 5.32 -11.61 30.92
CA GLU A 163 6.33 -11.13 31.88
C GLU A 163 7.70 -11.03 31.20
N GLN A 164 8.23 -9.81 31.09
CA GLN A 164 9.30 -9.50 30.14
C GLN A 164 10.64 -10.16 30.48
N GLU A 165 11.00 -10.27 31.76
CA GLU A 165 12.28 -10.87 32.17
C GLU A 165 12.38 -12.34 31.72
N THR A 166 11.32 -13.10 31.96
CA THR A 166 11.26 -14.52 31.58
C THR A 166 11.14 -14.67 30.06
N ALA A 167 10.30 -13.87 29.42
CA ALA A 167 10.10 -13.93 27.97
C ALA A 167 11.38 -13.60 27.18
N VAL A 168 12.12 -12.56 27.59
CA VAL A 168 13.39 -12.18 26.95
C VAL A 168 14.47 -13.24 27.19
N ARG A 169 14.53 -13.86 28.37
CA ARG A 169 15.46 -14.98 28.64
C ARG A 169 15.16 -16.15 27.69
N ASN A 170 13.91 -16.58 27.62
CA ASN A 170 13.48 -17.69 26.76
C ASN A 170 13.76 -17.39 25.27
N LEU A 171 13.58 -16.13 24.83
CA LEU A 171 13.93 -15.69 23.48
C LEU A 171 15.43 -15.84 23.19
N LYS A 172 16.30 -15.45 24.12
CA LYS A 172 17.76 -15.55 23.93
C LYS A 172 18.21 -17.00 23.82
N GLU A 173 17.54 -17.90 24.52
CA GLU A 173 17.76 -19.34 24.44
C GLU A 173 17.22 -19.93 23.13
N SER A 174 16.06 -19.46 22.64
CA SER A 174 15.45 -19.95 21.40
C SER A 174 16.14 -19.43 20.13
N LEU A 175 16.80 -18.27 20.21
CA LEU A 175 17.59 -17.66 19.14
C LEU A 175 19.07 -17.56 19.54
N PRO A 176 19.78 -18.70 19.68
CA PRO A 176 21.16 -18.70 20.18
C PRO A 176 22.12 -17.97 19.25
N CYS A 177 21.79 -17.89 17.95
CA CYS A 177 22.61 -17.22 16.92
C CYS A 177 22.63 -15.69 17.02
N LEU A 178 21.77 -15.07 17.84
CA LEU A 178 21.79 -13.63 18.04
C LEU A 178 23.13 -13.17 18.66
N PRO A 179 23.79 -12.14 18.11
CA PRO A 179 25.03 -11.61 18.68
C PRO A 179 24.76 -10.83 19.97
N ASP A 180 25.77 -10.70 20.82
CA ASP A 180 25.66 -10.03 22.13
C ASP A 180 25.19 -8.58 22.03
N ARG A 181 25.56 -7.88 20.95
CA ARG A 181 25.10 -6.51 20.69
C ARG A 181 23.58 -6.39 20.52
N ILE A 182 22.92 -7.43 20.00
CA ILE A 182 21.45 -7.47 19.89
C ILE A 182 20.84 -8.00 21.20
N LYS A 183 21.44 -9.04 21.78
CA LYS A 183 20.97 -9.63 23.06
C LYS A 183 21.01 -8.63 24.23
N SER A 184 21.93 -7.68 24.23
CA SER A 184 22.03 -6.62 25.24
C SER A 184 21.11 -5.43 24.98
N GLY A 185 20.44 -5.38 23.82
CA GLY A 185 19.49 -4.33 23.48
C GLY A 185 18.18 -4.41 24.29
N PRO A 186 17.32 -3.37 24.19
CA PRO A 186 16.05 -3.29 24.91
C PRO A 186 14.97 -4.16 24.24
N ILE A 187 15.21 -5.47 24.14
CA ILE A 187 14.29 -6.43 23.52
C ILE A 187 12.97 -6.41 24.28
N PHE A 188 11.89 -6.19 23.54
CA PHE A 188 10.52 -6.33 24.02
C PHE A 188 9.89 -7.56 23.37
N VAL A 189 9.32 -8.45 24.16
CA VAL A 189 8.57 -9.62 23.67
C VAL A 189 7.08 -9.28 23.71
N LEU A 190 6.45 -9.19 22.54
CA LEU A 190 5.03 -8.88 22.40
C LEU A 190 4.16 -10.07 22.80
N ASN A 191 4.58 -11.28 22.44
CA ASN A 191 3.88 -12.52 22.74
C ASN A 191 4.89 -13.68 22.73
N ASP A 192 4.78 -14.57 23.71
CA ASP A 192 5.63 -15.76 23.90
C ASP A 192 5.07 -17.02 23.23
N GLU A 193 3.79 -17.00 22.80
CA GLU A 193 3.16 -18.11 22.09
C GLU A 193 2.64 -17.70 20.70
N ILE A 194 2.81 -18.59 19.72
CA ILE A 194 2.15 -18.47 18.40
C ILE A 194 0.67 -18.80 18.61
N GLY A 195 -0.10 -17.78 18.98
CA GLY A 195 -1.48 -17.95 19.43
C GLY A 195 -2.51 -17.14 18.65
N PHE A 196 -3.56 -16.75 19.39
CA PHE A 196 -4.77 -16.10 18.90
C PHE A 196 -4.53 -14.82 18.09
N HIS A 197 -3.58 -13.96 18.47
CA HIS A 197 -3.32 -12.70 17.74
C HIS A 197 -2.67 -12.93 16.38
N VAL A 198 -1.77 -13.90 16.25
CA VAL A 198 -1.20 -14.27 14.94
C VAL A 198 -2.30 -14.79 14.04
N PHE A 199 -3.20 -15.62 14.56
CA PHE A 199 -4.36 -16.11 13.82
C PHE A 199 -5.28 -14.96 13.38
N ILE A 200 -5.57 -13.99 14.25
CA ILE A 200 -6.34 -12.79 13.87
C ILE A 200 -5.64 -12.02 12.75
N MET A 201 -4.36 -11.72 12.88
CA MET A 201 -3.63 -10.93 11.88
C MET A 201 -3.63 -11.61 10.50
N ILE A 202 -3.33 -12.91 10.46
CA ILE A 202 -3.39 -13.71 9.22
C ILE A 202 -4.80 -13.70 8.64
N SER A 203 -5.82 -13.93 9.49
CA SER A 203 -7.22 -13.95 9.06
C SER A 203 -7.66 -12.60 8.50
N THR A 204 -7.30 -11.49 9.14
CA THR A 204 -7.60 -10.13 8.65
C THR A 204 -6.98 -9.87 7.29
N ILE A 205 -5.69 -10.20 7.11
CA ILE A 205 -5.01 -10.01 5.83
C ILE A 205 -5.67 -10.85 4.73
N PHE A 206 -5.98 -12.10 5.04
CA PHE A 206 -6.62 -13.03 4.11
C PHE A 206 -8.02 -12.54 3.70
N ILE A 207 -8.86 -12.15 4.67
CA ILE A 207 -10.21 -11.63 4.43
C ILE A 207 -10.15 -10.37 3.56
N VAL A 208 -9.33 -9.37 3.93
CA VAL A 208 -9.22 -8.12 3.17
C VAL A 208 -8.73 -8.38 1.75
N THR A 209 -7.72 -9.26 1.59
CA THR A 209 -7.18 -9.60 0.27
C THR A 209 -8.25 -10.27 -0.60
N ILE A 210 -9.01 -11.23 -0.05
CA ILE A 210 -10.10 -11.89 -0.76
C ILE A 210 -11.19 -10.89 -1.14
N GLU A 211 -11.63 -10.04 -0.22
CA GLU A 211 -12.68 -9.06 -0.49
C GLU A 211 -12.26 -8.08 -1.60
N VAL A 212 -11.03 -7.55 -1.55
CA VAL A 212 -10.49 -6.68 -2.61
C VAL A 212 -10.44 -7.40 -3.96
N CYS A 213 -9.94 -8.64 -3.99
CA CYS A 213 -9.88 -9.45 -5.21
C CYS A 213 -11.27 -9.76 -5.78
N LEU A 214 -12.25 -10.09 -4.93
CA LEU A 214 -13.64 -10.35 -5.35
C LEU A 214 -14.31 -9.08 -5.88
N LEU A 215 -14.17 -7.95 -5.19
CA LEU A 215 -14.71 -6.66 -5.62
C LEU A 215 -14.10 -6.26 -6.97
N PHE A 216 -12.80 -6.45 -7.15
CA PHE A 216 -12.12 -6.19 -8.42
C PHE A 216 -12.59 -7.14 -9.54
N TYR A 217 -12.73 -8.43 -9.26
CA TYR A 217 -13.26 -9.40 -10.20
C TYR A 217 -14.68 -9.01 -10.68
N PHE A 218 -15.57 -8.63 -9.75
CA PHE A 218 -16.92 -8.18 -10.12
C PHE A 218 -16.92 -6.86 -10.91
N LEU A 219 -16.01 -5.93 -10.60
CA LEU A 219 -15.82 -4.71 -11.37
C LEU A 219 -15.40 -5.00 -12.82
N VAL A 220 -14.39 -5.86 -12.99
CA VAL A 220 -13.87 -6.24 -14.31
C VAL A 220 -14.96 -6.92 -15.14
N THR A 221 -15.69 -7.87 -14.55
CA THR A 221 -16.74 -8.62 -15.26
C THR A 221 -17.92 -7.75 -15.67
N ASP A 222 -18.41 -6.87 -14.78
CA ASP A 222 -19.51 -5.95 -15.10
C ASP A 222 -19.13 -4.92 -16.17
N ILE A 223 -17.95 -4.30 -16.05
CA ILE A 223 -17.44 -3.37 -17.07
C ILE A 223 -17.26 -4.10 -18.40
N SER A 224 -16.67 -5.30 -18.41
CA SER A 224 -16.48 -6.08 -19.63
C SER A 224 -17.82 -6.42 -20.31
N LYS A 225 -18.84 -6.78 -19.54
CA LYS A 225 -20.19 -7.06 -20.05
C LYS A 225 -20.82 -5.80 -20.67
N LYS A 226 -20.71 -4.65 -20.01
CA LYS A 226 -21.18 -3.36 -20.54
C LYS A 226 -20.47 -2.97 -21.83
N LEU A 227 -19.16 -3.20 -21.91
CA LEU A 227 -18.37 -2.93 -23.11
C LEU A 227 -18.77 -3.83 -24.29
N LYS A 228 -19.15 -5.10 -24.05
CA LYS A 228 -19.59 -6.03 -25.09
C LYS A 228 -21.02 -5.76 -25.59
N ASN A 229 -21.91 -5.34 -24.71
CA ASN A 229 -23.36 -5.28 -24.99
C ASN A 229 -23.86 -3.88 -25.37
N SER A 230 -23.00 -2.88 -25.47
CA SER A 230 -23.40 -1.49 -25.72
C SER A 230 -22.65 -0.91 -26.91
N ASN A 231 -23.35 -0.13 -27.75
CA ASN A 231 -22.75 0.67 -28.83
C ASN A 231 -22.07 1.92 -28.24
N LEU A 232 -20.96 1.72 -27.54
CA LEU A 232 -20.21 2.79 -26.89
C LEU A 232 -19.22 3.44 -27.87
N SER A 233 -19.02 4.76 -27.71
CA SER A 233 -17.97 5.45 -28.45
C SER A 233 -16.58 4.90 -28.11
N GLN A 234 -15.64 4.95 -29.04
CA GLN A 234 -14.25 4.55 -28.79
C GLN A 234 -13.62 5.30 -27.61
N LYS A 235 -13.98 6.58 -27.41
CA LYS A 235 -13.53 7.39 -26.28
C LYS A 235 -13.98 6.81 -24.94
N THR A 236 -15.23 6.35 -24.84
CA THR A 236 -15.77 5.72 -23.63
C THR A 236 -15.10 4.39 -23.34
N VAL A 237 -14.87 3.56 -24.36
CA VAL A 237 -14.17 2.28 -24.22
C VAL A 237 -12.75 2.49 -23.70
N GLN A 238 -12.01 3.45 -24.27
CA GLN A 238 -10.66 3.77 -23.84
C GLN A 238 -10.61 4.28 -22.40
N ALA A 239 -11.58 5.10 -21.99
CA ALA A 239 -11.68 5.58 -20.61
C ALA A 239 -11.90 4.43 -19.60
N GLN A 240 -12.77 3.46 -19.93
CA GLN A 240 -13.01 2.28 -19.08
C GLN A 240 -11.78 1.39 -18.96
N LYS A 241 -11.05 1.16 -20.08
CA LYS A 241 -9.79 0.42 -20.06
C LYS A 241 -8.75 1.08 -19.15
N LEU A 242 -8.55 2.40 -19.30
CA LEU A 242 -7.61 3.15 -18.46
C LEU A 242 -7.99 3.10 -16.98
N PHE A 243 -9.29 3.19 -16.66
CA PHE A 243 -9.79 3.06 -15.30
C PHE A 243 -9.50 1.67 -14.70
N LEU A 244 -9.76 0.59 -15.45
CA LEU A 244 -9.45 -0.77 -15.00
C LEU A 244 -7.95 -0.99 -14.79
N THR A 245 -7.10 -0.47 -15.69
CA THR A 245 -5.64 -0.49 -15.52
C THR A 245 -5.22 0.25 -14.25
N ALA A 246 -5.86 1.37 -13.93
CA ALA A 246 -5.61 2.10 -12.68
C ALA A 246 -5.93 1.27 -11.44
N LEU A 247 -7.10 0.64 -11.43
CA LEU A 247 -7.50 -0.24 -10.33
C LEU A 247 -6.57 -1.43 -10.18
N PHE A 248 -6.16 -2.06 -11.29
CA PHE A 248 -5.19 -3.16 -11.26
C PHE A 248 -3.87 -2.72 -10.62
N LEU A 249 -3.30 -1.58 -11.04
CA LEU A 249 -2.07 -1.05 -10.46
C LEU A 249 -2.22 -0.72 -8.97
N GLN A 250 -3.40 -0.21 -8.55
CA GLN A 250 -3.71 0.05 -7.15
C GLN A 250 -3.80 -1.23 -6.29
N ILE A 251 -4.07 -2.40 -6.88
CA ILE A 251 -4.02 -3.71 -6.19
C ILE A 251 -2.60 -4.29 -6.22
N ALA A 252 -1.91 -4.17 -7.37
CA ALA A 252 -0.59 -4.74 -7.55
C ALA A 252 0.42 -4.18 -6.53
N VAL A 253 0.38 -2.87 -6.25
CA VAL A 253 1.28 -2.23 -5.29
C VAL A 253 1.18 -2.82 -3.88
N PRO A 254 0.02 -2.85 -3.19
CA PRO A 254 -0.08 -3.45 -1.86
C PRO A 254 0.19 -4.96 -1.87
N LEU A 255 -0.14 -5.70 -2.93
CA LEU A 255 0.21 -7.11 -3.02
C LEU A 255 1.73 -7.32 -2.97
N THR A 256 2.50 -6.55 -3.74
CA THR A 256 3.96 -6.71 -3.78
C THR A 256 4.64 -6.11 -2.55
N THR A 257 4.23 -4.92 -2.13
CA THR A 257 4.92 -4.16 -1.06
C THR A 257 4.46 -4.52 0.35
N ILE A 258 3.27 -5.08 0.54
CA ILE A 258 2.71 -5.41 1.86
C ILE A 258 2.43 -6.91 2.00
N VAL A 259 1.75 -7.54 1.05
CA VAL A 259 1.36 -8.97 1.20
C VAL A 259 2.57 -9.90 1.08
N VAL A 260 3.46 -9.73 0.11
CA VAL A 260 4.69 -10.53 0.00
C VAL A 260 5.56 -10.48 1.27
N PRO A 261 5.91 -9.31 1.85
CA PRO A 261 6.69 -9.29 3.09
C PRO A 261 5.95 -9.95 4.26
N LEU A 262 4.63 -9.79 4.35
CA LEU A 262 3.83 -10.45 5.38
C LEU A 262 3.80 -11.97 5.21
N ILE A 263 3.73 -12.50 3.98
CA ILE A 263 3.85 -13.94 3.72
C ILE A 263 5.20 -14.47 4.25
N TYR A 264 6.29 -13.75 3.99
CA TYR A 264 7.59 -14.12 4.55
C TYR A 264 7.56 -14.09 6.08
N ILE A 265 7.08 -13.01 6.69
CA ILE A 265 7.00 -12.87 8.15
C ILE A 265 6.16 -14.00 8.78
N PHE A 266 4.95 -14.26 8.30
CA PHE A 266 4.11 -15.31 8.87
C PHE A 266 4.64 -16.72 8.61
N SER A 267 5.19 -16.98 7.42
CA SER A 267 5.83 -18.28 7.17
C SER A 267 7.03 -18.49 8.08
N SER A 268 7.83 -17.45 8.33
CA SER A 268 8.97 -17.49 9.27
C SER A 268 8.52 -17.87 10.68
N ILE A 269 7.41 -17.29 11.17
CA ILE A 269 6.80 -17.61 12.46
C ILE A 269 6.35 -19.08 12.48
N ILE A 270 5.57 -19.52 11.48
CA ILE A 270 4.98 -20.88 11.44
C ILE A 270 6.05 -21.96 11.36
N VAL A 271 7.09 -21.77 10.54
CA VAL A 271 8.16 -22.76 10.36
C VAL A 271 9.32 -22.57 11.34
N ASN A 272 9.21 -21.61 12.27
CA ASN A 272 10.23 -21.24 13.24
C ASN A 272 11.61 -20.99 12.59
N TYR A 273 11.63 -20.09 11.59
CA TYR A 273 12.80 -19.74 10.79
C TYR A 273 13.25 -18.31 11.06
N TYR A 274 14.46 -18.13 11.59
CA TYR A 274 15.06 -16.82 11.85
C TYR A 274 16.10 -16.49 10.78
N ASN A 275 15.93 -15.34 10.12
CA ASN A 275 16.92 -14.75 9.22
C ASN A 275 16.77 -13.22 9.21
N GLN A 276 17.67 -12.54 9.91
CA GLN A 276 17.56 -11.09 10.11
C GLN A 276 17.66 -10.30 8.80
N THR A 277 18.46 -10.77 7.84
CA THR A 277 18.59 -10.10 6.54
C THR A 277 17.23 -10.03 5.84
N PHE A 278 16.51 -11.16 5.77
CA PHE A 278 15.20 -11.21 5.13
C PHE A 278 14.13 -10.46 5.91
N THR A 279 14.15 -10.50 7.25
CA THR A 279 13.26 -9.67 8.07
C THR A 279 13.49 -8.18 7.83
N ASN A 280 14.75 -7.73 7.77
CA ASN A 280 15.09 -6.34 7.46
C ASN A 280 14.61 -5.93 6.06
N PHE A 281 14.84 -6.76 5.04
CA PHE A 281 14.33 -6.48 3.68
C PHE A 281 12.81 -6.49 3.59
N ALA A 282 12.12 -7.35 4.35
CA ALA A 282 10.66 -7.35 4.42
C ALA A 282 10.13 -6.03 4.99
N MET A 283 10.78 -5.50 6.04
CA MET A 283 10.45 -4.19 6.62
C MET A 283 10.72 -3.04 5.65
N ILE A 284 11.86 -3.05 4.95
CA ILE A 284 12.19 -2.05 3.93
C ILE A 284 11.15 -2.08 2.82
N MET A 285 10.81 -3.26 2.29
CA MET A 285 9.79 -3.42 1.26
C MET A 285 8.42 -2.86 1.72
N GLY A 286 8.01 -3.16 2.95
CA GLY A 286 6.83 -2.56 3.57
C GLY A 286 6.85 -1.03 3.58
N SER A 287 7.98 -0.43 3.95
CA SER A 287 8.14 1.04 4.03
C SER A 287 8.13 1.75 2.67
N THR A 288 8.30 1.03 1.56
CA THR A 288 8.22 1.62 0.21
C THR A 288 6.79 1.70 -0.32
N HIS A 289 5.81 1.13 0.39
CA HIS A 289 4.43 1.02 -0.07
C HIS A 289 3.82 2.37 -0.45
N GLY A 290 3.88 3.37 0.42
CA GLY A 290 3.28 4.68 0.18
C GLY A 290 4.03 5.53 -0.83
N PHE A 291 5.33 5.36 -1.00
CA PHE A 291 6.06 5.94 -2.14
C PHE A 291 5.47 5.42 -3.46
N MET A 292 5.41 4.09 -3.61
CA MET A 292 4.91 3.44 -4.82
C MET A 292 3.43 3.79 -5.05
N SER A 293 2.61 3.74 -4.00
CA SER A 293 1.18 4.07 -4.05
C SER A 293 0.94 5.51 -4.47
N SER A 294 1.71 6.46 -3.94
CA SER A 294 1.61 7.88 -4.29
C SER A 294 2.00 8.13 -5.75
N ILE A 295 3.08 7.50 -6.23
CA ILE A 295 3.49 7.61 -7.64
C ILE A 295 2.43 7.02 -8.56
N VAL A 296 1.93 5.82 -8.27
CA VAL A 296 0.87 5.17 -9.07
C VAL A 296 -0.39 6.03 -9.08
N MET A 297 -0.77 6.59 -7.93
CA MET A 297 -1.91 7.49 -7.82
C MET A 297 -1.74 8.73 -8.71
N ILE A 298 -0.59 9.40 -8.68
CA ILE A 298 -0.32 10.58 -9.51
C ILE A 298 -0.28 10.22 -11.00
N MET A 299 0.41 9.14 -11.35
CA MET A 299 0.72 8.80 -12.75
C MET A 299 -0.46 8.20 -13.49
N VAL A 300 -1.31 7.42 -12.84
CA VAL A 300 -2.39 6.71 -13.55
C VAL A 300 -3.66 7.54 -13.68
N HIS A 301 -3.97 8.39 -12.71
CA HIS A 301 -5.13 9.28 -12.78
C HIS A 301 -4.81 10.49 -13.66
N ARG A 302 -5.40 10.53 -14.87
CA ARG A 302 -5.17 11.60 -15.86
C ARG A 302 -5.24 13.03 -15.26
N PRO A 303 -6.26 13.42 -14.47
CA PRO A 303 -6.32 14.77 -13.89
C PRO A 303 -5.14 15.09 -12.95
N TYR A 304 -4.67 14.07 -12.22
CA TYR A 304 -3.54 14.19 -11.30
C TYR A 304 -2.22 14.29 -12.05
N ARG A 305 -2.02 13.45 -13.07
CA ARG A 305 -0.85 13.51 -13.94
C ARG A 305 -0.77 14.84 -14.67
N GLU A 306 -1.87 15.33 -15.23
CA GLU A 306 -1.91 16.64 -15.90
C GLU A 306 -1.58 17.78 -14.92
N ALA A 307 -2.12 17.74 -13.71
CA ALA A 307 -1.77 18.71 -12.68
C ALA A 307 -0.30 18.65 -12.27
N PHE A 308 0.26 17.44 -12.11
CA PHE A 308 1.68 17.23 -11.82
C PHE A 308 2.57 17.76 -12.94
N MET A 309 2.28 17.39 -14.19
CA MET A 309 3.00 17.86 -15.38
C MET A 309 2.94 19.38 -15.51
N ALA A 310 1.83 20.02 -15.16
CA ALA A 310 1.70 21.47 -15.15
C ALA A 310 2.48 22.17 -14.02
N MET A 311 2.80 21.46 -12.94
CA MET A 311 3.65 21.99 -11.86
C MET A 311 5.14 21.91 -12.24
N ILE A 312 5.57 20.82 -12.90
CA ILE A 312 6.97 20.64 -13.31
C ILE A 312 7.30 21.37 -14.63
N GLY A 313 6.35 21.42 -15.56
CA GLY A 313 6.44 22.16 -16.82
C GLY A 313 5.85 23.54 -16.62
N LYS A 314 6.71 24.55 -16.38
CA LYS A 314 6.35 25.95 -16.12
C LYS A 314 5.06 26.41 -16.83
N THR A 315 4.16 26.97 -16.03
CA THR A 315 3.02 27.85 -16.34
C THR A 315 2.93 28.34 -17.80
N LYS A 316 1.99 27.80 -18.57
CA LYS A 316 1.18 28.63 -19.49
C LYS A 316 -0.23 28.66 -18.94
N LYS A 317 -0.58 29.73 -18.21
CA LYS A 317 -1.98 30.12 -18.07
C LYS A 317 -2.46 30.44 -19.49
N ILE A 318 -3.13 29.49 -20.14
CA ILE A 318 -4.02 29.85 -21.23
C ILE A 318 -5.20 30.53 -20.53
N VAL A 319 -5.16 31.86 -20.47
CA VAL A 319 -6.38 32.63 -20.25
C VAL A 319 -7.23 32.36 -21.47
N LEU A 320 -8.15 31.41 -21.38
CA LEU A 320 -9.17 31.23 -22.39
C LEU A 320 -10.01 32.51 -22.36
N PRO A 321 -10.13 33.25 -23.48
CA PRO A 321 -11.12 34.31 -23.56
C PRO A 321 -12.48 33.69 -23.25
N VAL A 322 -13.30 34.39 -22.48
CA VAL A 322 -14.71 34.04 -22.34
C VAL A 322 -15.34 34.21 -23.72
N VAL A 323 -15.36 33.14 -24.51
CA VAL A 323 -16.09 33.11 -25.77
C VAL A 323 -17.55 32.87 -25.41
N SER A 324 -18.37 33.92 -25.54
CA SER A 324 -19.82 33.76 -25.53
C SER A 324 -20.19 32.77 -26.63
N MET A 325 -20.86 31.67 -26.30
CA MET A 325 -21.42 30.77 -27.29
C MET A 325 -22.43 31.54 -28.16
N LYS A 326 -21.99 31.92 -29.36
CA LYS A 326 -22.88 31.96 -30.52
C LYS A 326 -22.58 30.73 -31.36
N THR A 327 -23.62 29.93 -31.54
CA THR A 327 -23.70 28.75 -32.39
C THR A 327 -23.26 29.06 -33.81
N THR A 328 -22.21 28.40 -34.32
CA THR A 328 -22.17 27.86 -35.70
C THR A 328 -20.92 27.01 -35.98
N SER A 329 -21.19 25.89 -36.69
CA SER A 329 -20.35 25.08 -37.59
C SER A 329 -18.93 24.64 -37.21
N VAL A 330 -18.81 23.32 -37.05
CA VAL A 330 -17.74 22.39 -37.49
C VAL A 330 -16.44 23.03 -37.98
N TYR A 331 -15.35 22.80 -37.22
CA TYR A 331 -13.98 22.84 -37.72
C TYR A 331 -13.19 21.64 -37.18
N GLU A 332 -12.49 20.96 -38.10
CA GLU A 332 -11.53 19.88 -37.83
C GLU A 332 -10.31 20.43 -37.06
N ILE A 333 -9.77 19.62 -36.14
CA ILE A 333 -8.55 19.94 -35.38
C ILE A 333 -7.37 19.20 -36.03
N PRO A 334 -6.22 19.88 -36.30
CA PRO A 334 -5.04 19.22 -36.84
C PRO A 334 -4.31 18.37 -35.79
N CYS A 335 -3.75 17.26 -36.26
CA CYS A 335 -2.93 16.31 -35.49
C CYS A 335 -1.73 16.99 -34.80
N LEU A 336 -1.41 16.52 -33.59
CA LEU A 336 -0.21 16.90 -32.82
C LEU A 336 1.09 16.36 -33.48
N PRO A 337 2.24 17.07 -33.38
CA PRO A 337 3.48 16.68 -34.04
C PRO A 337 4.18 15.49 -33.37
N GLU A 338 4.86 14.67 -34.17
CA GLU A 338 5.57 13.44 -33.79
C GLU A 338 6.84 13.62 -32.92
N SER A 339 7.19 14.84 -32.50
CA SER A 339 8.46 15.13 -31.81
C SER A 339 8.50 14.82 -30.31
N PHE A 340 7.45 14.23 -29.73
CA PHE A 340 7.40 13.88 -28.30
C PHE A 340 7.66 12.40 -27.98
N LYS A 341 8.05 11.58 -28.96
CA LYS A 341 8.34 10.14 -28.78
C LYS A 341 9.71 9.81 -28.16
N SER A 342 10.56 10.78 -27.85
CA SER A 342 11.90 10.49 -27.31
C SER A 342 12.34 11.47 -26.21
N ALA A 343 12.04 11.13 -24.96
CA ALA A 343 12.76 11.64 -23.80
C ALA A 343 12.92 10.50 -22.78
N PRO A 344 14.15 10.07 -22.44
CA PRO A 344 14.39 8.96 -21.52
C PRO A 344 14.27 9.45 -20.08
N ILE A 345 13.24 8.99 -19.36
CA ILE A 345 13.21 9.03 -17.89
C ILE A 345 13.86 7.72 -17.42
N PHE A 346 15.18 7.70 -17.42
CA PHE A 346 16.00 6.68 -16.79
C PHE A 346 17.19 7.41 -16.19
N VAL A 347 17.20 7.59 -14.87
CA VAL A 347 18.36 7.61 -13.94
C VAL A 347 17.78 7.97 -12.57
N LEU A 348 17.36 6.95 -11.80
CA LEU A 348 17.26 6.94 -10.32
C LEU A 348 16.69 5.58 -9.88
N ALA A 349 17.40 4.49 -10.14
CA ALA A 349 16.90 3.15 -9.82
C ALA A 349 17.98 2.06 -9.81
N ASP A 350 19.01 2.14 -8.96
CA ASP A 350 19.93 1.00 -8.80
C ASP A 350 19.51 0.00 -7.70
N GLU A 351 18.43 0.28 -6.95
CA GLU A 351 17.72 -0.75 -6.15
C GLU A 351 16.18 -0.73 -6.35
N ILE A 352 15.61 0.41 -6.75
CA ILE A 352 14.19 0.56 -7.13
C ILE A 352 13.86 -0.16 -8.45
N GLY A 353 14.87 -0.45 -9.27
CA GLY A 353 14.73 -1.03 -10.60
C GLY A 353 14.03 -2.38 -10.62
N PHE A 354 14.31 -3.27 -9.66
CA PHE A 354 13.70 -4.60 -9.66
C PHE A 354 12.19 -4.57 -9.38
N GLN A 355 11.73 -3.72 -8.46
CA GLN A 355 10.30 -3.58 -8.09
C GLN A 355 9.49 -2.89 -9.19
N VAL A 356 10.05 -1.84 -9.80
CA VAL A 356 9.44 -1.15 -10.95
C VAL A 356 9.44 -2.07 -12.17
N VAL A 357 10.50 -2.85 -12.39
CA VAL A 357 10.54 -3.88 -13.43
C VAL A 357 9.51 -4.96 -13.15
N LEU A 358 9.34 -5.46 -11.91
CA LEU A 358 8.32 -6.46 -11.59
C LEU A 358 6.90 -5.93 -11.85
N MET A 359 6.63 -4.68 -11.48
CA MET A 359 5.35 -4.02 -11.73
C MET A 359 5.11 -3.74 -13.21
N ILE A 360 6.13 -3.32 -13.96
CA ILE A 360 6.09 -3.15 -15.43
C ILE A 360 5.89 -4.50 -16.12
N THR A 361 6.56 -5.56 -15.66
CA THR A 361 6.46 -6.90 -16.23
C THR A 361 5.09 -7.50 -15.96
N ALA A 362 4.54 -7.35 -14.75
CA ALA A 362 3.18 -7.75 -14.41
C ALA A 362 2.13 -6.96 -15.23
N THR A 363 2.36 -5.67 -15.44
CA THR A 363 1.51 -4.82 -16.30
C THR A 363 1.60 -5.23 -17.77
N ALA A 364 2.79 -5.56 -18.27
CA ALA A 364 3.01 -6.04 -19.63
C ALA A 364 2.39 -7.43 -19.85
N ILE A 365 2.47 -8.33 -18.87
CA ILE A 365 1.81 -9.64 -18.88
C ILE A 365 0.29 -9.48 -18.90
N PHE A 366 -0.28 -8.63 -18.03
CA PHE A 366 -1.72 -8.36 -18.00
C PHE A 366 -2.22 -7.72 -19.32
N ILE A 367 -1.48 -6.75 -19.88
CA ILE A 367 -1.82 -6.15 -21.19
C ILE A 367 -1.75 -7.21 -22.30
N LYS A 368 -0.75 -8.09 -22.28
CA LYS A 368 -0.59 -9.17 -23.25
C LYS A 368 -1.74 -10.18 -23.16
N GLU A 369 -2.08 -10.66 -21.97
CA GLU A 369 -3.22 -11.54 -21.70
C GLU A 369 -4.56 -10.89 -22.10
N PHE A 370 -4.75 -9.60 -21.77
CA PHE A 370 -5.96 -8.85 -22.13
C PHE A 370 -6.07 -8.55 -23.63
N SER A 371 -4.94 -8.44 -24.34
CA SER A 371 -4.92 -8.29 -25.81
C SER A 371 -5.21 -9.62 -26.53
N LEU A 372 -4.85 -10.76 -25.95
CA LEU A 372 -5.14 -12.09 -26.50
C LEU A 372 -6.63 -12.46 -26.39
N LEU A 373 -7.35 -11.90 -25.42
CA LEU A 373 -8.82 -12.00 -25.30
C LEU A 373 -9.60 -11.25 -26.41
N HIS A 374 -8.89 -10.56 -27.33
CA HIS A 374 -9.48 -9.85 -28.47
C HIS A 374 -9.12 -10.46 -29.83
N THR A 375 -8.37 -11.56 -29.86
CA THR A 375 -8.04 -12.29 -31.10
C THR A 375 -8.82 -13.60 -31.28
N SER A 376 -9.87 -13.84 -30.49
CA SER A 376 -10.80 -14.97 -30.65
C SER A 376 -12.25 -14.51 -30.75
#